data_AF-A0A562KVU2-F1
#
_entry.id   AF-A0A562KVU2-F1
#
_cell.length_a   1.000
_cell.length_b   1.000
_cell.length_c   1.000
_cell.angle_alpha   90.00
_cell.angle_beta   90.00
_cell.angle_gamma   90.00
#
_symmetry.space_group_name_H-M   'P 1'
#
loop_
_entity.id
_entity.type
_entity.pdbx_description
1 polymer ?
#
loop_
_entity_poly.entity_id
_entity_poly.type
_entity_poly.pdbx_seq_one_letter_code
_entity_poly.pdbx_strand_id
1 'polypeptide(L)'
;MSRAIDWAQTTPPEEVRARFERVIAERKRNEDATPIKYWRSTGVATKGGVIGDAELQVWIDWLVRDGLLKQDQLKPSDLYTNAFNYFRPGKTAEAK
;
A
#
# COMPACT_ATOMS: atom_id res chain seq x y z
N MET A 1 -4.66 7.00 -4.88
CA MET A 1 -3.60 6.34 -4.08
C MET A 1 -2.80 5.33 -4.90
N SER A 2 -3.44 4.37 -5.57
CA SER A 2 -2.80 3.35 -6.43
C SER A 2 -1.69 3.87 -7.37
N ARG A 3 -1.96 4.93 -8.14
CA ARG A 3 -0.96 5.54 -9.05
C ARG A 3 0.27 6.12 -8.32
N ALA A 4 0.10 6.64 -7.11
CA ALA A 4 1.21 7.16 -6.32
C ALA A 4 2.06 6.02 -5.74
N ILE A 5 1.43 4.91 -5.35
CA ILE A 5 2.13 3.69 -4.93
C ILE A 5 2.94 3.13 -6.09
N ASP A 6 2.33 2.98 -7.27
CA ASP A 6 2.99 2.49 -8.47
C ASP A 6 4.16 3.38 -8.89
N TRP A 7 3.98 4.71 -8.86
CA TRP A 7 5.07 5.66 -9.07
C TRP A 7 6.21 5.43 -8.06
N ALA A 8 5.92 5.35 -6.77
CA ALA A 8 6.96 5.13 -5.75
C ALA A 8 7.62 3.74 -5.82
N GLN A 9 6.94 2.72 -6.36
CA GLN A 9 7.48 1.37 -6.58
C GLN A 9 8.42 1.31 -7.79
N THR A 10 8.22 2.18 -8.78
CA THR A 10 8.95 2.17 -10.07
C THR A 10 9.94 3.32 -10.24
N THR A 11 9.91 4.29 -9.33
CA THR A 11 10.82 5.43 -9.30
C THR A 11 12.05 5.12 -8.45
N PRO A 12 13.26 5.55 -8.85
CA PRO A 12 14.46 5.41 -8.03
C PRO A 12 14.27 5.99 -6.61
N PRO A 13 14.73 5.30 -5.54
CA PRO A 13 14.45 5.74 -4.17
C PRO A 13 14.91 7.15 -3.83
N GLU A 14 16.01 7.62 -4.43
CA GLU A 14 16.53 8.97 -4.28
C GLU A 14 15.54 10.05 -4.78
N GLU A 15 14.87 9.79 -5.90
CA GLU A 15 13.88 10.72 -6.44
C GLU A 15 12.63 10.78 -5.57
N VAL A 16 12.23 9.64 -4.99
CA VAL A 16 11.10 9.59 -4.04
C VAL A 16 11.45 10.38 -2.76
N ARG A 17 12.66 10.20 -2.22
CA ARG A 17 13.13 10.95 -1.05
C ARG A 17 13.20 12.44 -1.31
N ALA A 18 13.78 12.86 -2.45
CA ALA A 18 13.84 14.27 -2.84
C ALA A 18 12.43 14.88 -2.95
N ARG A 19 11.46 14.12 -3.48
CA ARG A 19 10.06 14.55 -3.53
C ARG A 19 9.46 14.72 -2.13
N PHE A 20 9.73 13.81 -1.20
CA PHE A 20 9.29 13.95 0.19
C PHE A 20 9.88 15.20 0.86
N GLU A 21 11.20 15.40 0.75
CA GLU A 21 11.90 16.56 1.32
C GLU A 21 11.31 17.88 0.81
N ARG A 22 11.09 17.97 -0.51
CA ARG A 22 10.44 19.13 -1.14
C ARG A 22 9.04 19.38 -0.55
N VAL A 23 8.20 18.35 -0.48
CA VAL A 23 6.83 18.48 0.04
C VAL A 23 6.82 18.90 1.51
N ILE A 24 7.73 18.35 2.32
CA ILE A 24 7.87 18.73 3.73
C ILE A 24 8.24 20.21 3.86
N ALA A 25 9.23 20.68 3.08
CA ALA A 25 9.63 22.09 3.08
C ALA A 25 8.50 23.04 2.62
N GLU A 26 7.77 22.67 1.57
CA GLU A 26 6.68 23.48 1.01
C GLU A 26 5.47 23.63 1.96
N ARG A 27 5.27 22.69 2.89
CA ARG A 27 4.16 22.73 3.86
C ARG A 27 4.27 23.84 4.89
N LYS A 28 5.46 24.43 5.08
CA LYS A 28 5.72 25.50 6.07
C LYS A 28 5.23 25.15 7.48
N ARG A 29 5.37 23.89 7.86
CA ARG A 29 5.08 23.35 9.20
C ARG A 29 6.40 23.05 9.92
N ASN A 30 6.36 22.93 11.24
CA ASN A 30 7.52 22.53 12.05
C ASN A 30 7.74 21.00 11.97
N GLU A 31 8.06 20.49 10.78
CA GLU A 31 8.29 19.07 10.47
C GLU A 31 9.81 18.79 10.34
N ASP A 32 10.28 17.68 10.92
CA ASP A 32 11.66 17.19 10.72
C ASP A 32 11.71 16.20 9.54
N ALA A 33 12.50 16.53 8.51
CA ALA A 33 12.69 15.69 7.34
C ALA A 33 13.79 14.62 7.50
N THR A 34 14.54 14.64 8.60
CA THR A 34 15.69 13.73 8.85
C THR A 34 15.37 12.24 8.61
N PRO A 35 14.18 11.71 8.98
CA PRO A 35 13.86 10.30 8.74
C PRO A 35 13.78 9.90 7.26
N ILE A 36 13.56 10.84 6.33
CA ILE A 36 13.34 10.55 4.91
C ILE A 36 14.53 9.85 4.26
N LYS A 37 15.76 10.11 4.74
CA LYS A 37 16.97 9.42 4.26
C LYS A 37 16.95 7.90 4.44
N TYR A 38 16.12 7.39 5.35
CA TYR A 38 15.97 5.95 5.62
C TYR A 38 14.82 5.30 4.85
N TRP A 39 14.02 6.06 4.11
CA TRP A 39 12.93 5.52 3.29
C TRP A 39 13.49 4.57 2.23
N ARG A 40 12.90 3.37 2.10
CA ARG A 40 13.33 2.35 1.11
C ARG A 40 12.27 2.03 0.08
N SER A 41 11.03 1.90 0.53
CA SER A 41 9.86 1.59 -0.31
C SER A 41 8.58 1.96 0.44
N THR A 42 7.43 1.80 -0.20
CA THR A 42 6.12 2.00 0.43
C THR A 42 5.72 0.87 1.38
N GLY A 43 6.48 -0.23 1.45
CA GLY A 43 6.10 -1.45 2.18
C GLY A 43 4.91 -2.21 1.57
N VAL A 44 4.44 -1.81 0.38
CA VAL A 44 3.35 -2.45 -0.35
C VAL A 44 3.93 -3.37 -1.41
N ALA A 45 3.68 -4.67 -1.29
CA ALA A 45 4.26 -5.68 -2.18
C ALA A 45 3.59 -5.72 -3.56
N THR A 46 2.29 -5.45 -3.63
CA THR A 46 1.51 -5.56 -4.86
C THR A 46 1.53 -4.27 -5.66
N LYS A 47 1.46 -4.39 -7.00
CA LYS A 47 1.45 -3.24 -7.90
C LYS A 47 0.29 -2.29 -7.55
N GLY A 48 0.62 -1.06 -7.20
CA GLY A 48 -0.38 -0.04 -6.85
C GLY A 48 -1.30 -0.42 -5.67
N GLY A 49 -0.89 -1.37 -4.82
CA GLY A 49 -1.64 -1.81 -3.64
C GLY A 49 -2.94 -2.55 -3.96
N VAL A 50 -2.94 -3.39 -4.99
CA VAL A 50 -4.04 -4.35 -5.22
C VAL A 50 -4.03 -5.36 -4.08
N ILE A 51 -5.15 -5.48 -3.35
CA ILE A 51 -5.24 -6.39 -2.21
C ILE A 51 -5.65 -7.78 -2.71
N GLY A 52 -5.03 -8.83 -2.21
CA GLY A 52 -5.40 -10.22 -2.47
C GLY A 52 -5.68 -11.02 -1.20
N ASP A 53 -6.43 -12.12 -1.36
CA ASP A 53 -6.87 -12.97 -0.26
C ASP A 53 -5.70 -13.53 0.56
N ALA A 54 -4.60 -13.91 -0.10
CA ALA A 54 -3.44 -14.51 0.54
C ALA A 54 -2.79 -13.59 1.60
N GLU A 55 -2.77 -12.28 1.36
CA GLU A 55 -2.17 -11.31 2.29
C GLU A 55 -2.98 -11.21 3.60
N LEU A 56 -4.31 -11.36 3.51
CA LEU A 56 -5.19 -11.34 4.68
C LEU A 56 -5.29 -12.70 5.36
N GLN A 57 -5.23 -13.80 4.59
CA GLN A 57 -5.31 -15.16 5.13
C GLN A 57 -4.20 -15.44 6.15
N VAL A 58 -2.99 -14.92 5.91
CA VAL A 58 -1.86 -15.05 6.88
C VAL A 58 -2.26 -14.53 8.27
N TRP A 59 -2.94 -13.40 8.34
CA TRP A 59 -3.39 -12.81 9.60
C TRP A 59 -4.59 -13.55 10.18
N ILE A 60 -5.55 -13.95 9.36
CA ILE A 60 -6.70 -14.75 9.80
C ILE A 60 -6.20 -16.05 10.44
N ASP A 61 -5.30 -16.78 9.78
CA ASP A 61 -4.73 -18.02 10.30
C ASP A 61 -3.98 -17.82 11.61
N TRP A 62 -3.24 -16.73 11.74
CA TRP A 62 -2.54 -16.40 12.99
C TRP A 62 -3.53 -16.10 14.12
N LEU A 63 -4.57 -15.30 13.86
CA LEU A 63 -5.58 -14.96 14.85
C LEU A 63 -6.46 -16.15 15.24
N VAL A 64 -6.72 -17.10 14.34
CA VAL A 64 -7.37 -18.37 14.67
C VAL A 64 -6.47 -19.22 15.56
N ARG A 65 -5.17 -19.31 15.23
CA ARG A 65 -4.19 -20.05 16.05
C ARG A 65 -4.08 -19.50 17.47
N ASP A 66 -4.14 -18.18 17.62
CA ASP A 66 -4.07 -17.50 18.92
C ASP A 66 -5.42 -17.51 19.66
N GLY A 67 -6.46 -18.12 19.09
CA GLY A 67 -7.78 -18.24 19.70
C GLY A 67 -8.61 -16.95 19.71
N LEU A 68 -8.17 -15.92 18.98
CA LEU A 68 -8.86 -14.63 18.87
C LEU A 68 -9.98 -14.65 17.83
N LEU A 69 -9.91 -15.56 16.85
CA LEU A 69 -10.97 -15.83 15.88
C LEU A 69 -11.37 -17.30 15.94
N LYS A 70 -12.66 -17.58 15.70
CA LYS A 70 -13.11 -18.95 15.45
C LYS A 70 -12.70 -19.36 14.03
N GLN A 71 -12.47 -20.66 13.85
CA GLN A 71 -12.33 -21.26 12.53
C GLN A 71 -13.50 -20.82 11.63
N ASP A 72 -13.18 -20.45 10.39
CA ASP A 72 -14.13 -20.04 9.34
C ASP A 72 -15.02 -18.83 9.69
N GLN A 73 -14.69 -18.08 10.74
CA GLN A 73 -15.44 -16.88 11.13
C GLN A 73 -15.34 -15.76 10.09
N LEU A 74 -14.19 -15.64 9.41
CA LEU A 74 -13.92 -14.62 8.41
C LEU A 74 -13.40 -15.27 7.13
N LYS A 75 -13.87 -14.74 6.00
CA LYS A 75 -13.34 -15.03 4.67
C LYS A 75 -12.58 -13.79 4.16
N PRO A 76 -11.33 -13.92 3.66
CA PRO A 76 -10.54 -12.77 3.20
C PRO A 76 -11.27 -11.85 2.22
N SER A 77 -11.99 -12.43 1.24
CA SER A 77 -12.68 -11.70 0.17
C SER A 77 -13.73 -10.71 0.67
N ASP A 78 -14.22 -10.91 1.89
CA ASP A 78 -15.31 -10.11 2.46
C ASP A 78 -14.76 -8.88 3.22
N LEU A 79 -13.43 -8.82 3.41
CA LEU A 79 -12.74 -7.79 4.19
C LEU A 79 -12.20 -6.63 3.34
N TYR A 80 -12.20 -6.75 2.02
CA TYR A 80 -11.66 -5.71 1.14
C TYR A 80 -12.44 -5.59 -0.17
N THR A 81 -12.20 -4.47 -0.88
CA THR A 81 -12.62 -4.33 -2.27
C THR A 81 -11.52 -3.68 -3.09
N ASN A 82 -11.31 -4.18 -4.31
CA ASN A 82 -10.44 -3.55 -5.31
C ASN A 82 -11.22 -2.69 -6.32
N ALA A 83 -12.54 -2.49 -6.16
CA ALA A 83 -13.37 -1.79 -7.13
C ALA A 83 -12.84 -0.39 -7.50
N PHE A 84 -12.16 0.28 -6.56
CA PHE A 84 -11.61 1.62 -6.73
C PHE A 84 -10.10 1.65 -7.03
N ASN A 85 -9.43 0.49 -7.04
CA ASN A 85 -8.02 0.45 -7.39
C ASN A 85 -7.86 0.67 -8.90
N TYR A 86 -6.89 1.52 -9.28
CA TYR A 86 -6.57 1.80 -10.68
C TYR A 86 -5.96 0.58 -11.38
N PHE A 87 -5.27 -0.28 -10.64
CA PHE A 87 -4.64 -1.50 -11.17
C PHE A 87 -5.45 -2.76 -10.87
N ARG A 88 -6.75 -2.61 -10.53
CA ARG A 88 -7.62 -3.74 -10.25
C ARG A 88 -7.68 -4.72 -11.43
N PRO A 89 -7.78 -6.04 -11.17
CA PRO A 89 -8.02 -7.03 -12.21
C PRO A 89 -9.25 -6.67 -13.04
N GLY A 90 -9.19 -6.93 -14.35
CA GLY A 90 -10.30 -6.66 -15.27
C GLY A 90 -10.50 -5.18 -15.62
N LYS A 91 -9.66 -4.25 -15.15
CA LYS A 91 -9.68 -2.87 -15.66
C LYS A 91 -9.21 -2.83 -17.11
N THR A 92 -10.12 -2.54 -18.04
CA THR A 92 -9.76 -2.11 -19.39
C THR A 92 -9.18 -0.70 -19.34
N ALA A 93 -8.07 -0.47 -20.06
CA ALA A 93 -7.43 0.85 -20.11
C ALA A 93 -8.45 1.93 -20.47
N GLU A 94 -8.52 2.99 -19.67
CA GLU A 94 -9.28 4.19 -20.04
C GLU A 94 -8.63 4.74 -21.31
N ALA A 95 -9.38 4.77 -22.42
CA ALA A 95 -8.95 5.47 -23.63
C ALA A 95 -8.68 6.93 -23.23
N LYS A 96 -7.50 7.42 -23.63
CA LYS A 96 -6.95 8.73 -23.25
C LYS A 96 -7.90 9.88 -23.56
#